data_AF-A0A845A7M8-F1
#
_entry.id   AF-A0A845A7M8-F1
#
_cell.length_a   1.000
_cell.length_b   1.000
_cell.length_c   1.000
_cell.angle_alpha   90.00
_cell.angle_beta   90.00
_cell.angle_gamma   90.00
#
_symmetry.space_group_name_H-M   'P 1'
#
loop_
_entity.id
_entity.type
_entity.pdbx_description
1 polymer ?
#
loop_
_entity_poly.entity_id
_entity_poly.type
_entity_poly.pdbx_seq_one_letter_code
_entity_poly.pdbx_strand_id
1 'polypeptide(L)'
;MSDVRKSLAEHQRDERRRVKNLLERDRADRIREHDRKASELEVAEGKFVNLADTVTEPTPEWTAKGDVRPYTPRQPDGTVRSISTVRRVVTPMPVRLYRSGRITEDQARVCLWYRLLYDKACLGGRYSSSKMKDPSLSARARQGDSYGYMPTTMDEADARRTFRLLREQITSFYIRFFDVVVLDDASMKIAARYARCRNSRVAARFRQCAQQLVDFIEQNDIEIDIPMNNL
;
A
#
# COMPACT_ATOMS: atom_id res chain seq x y z
N MET A 1 24.61 -22.58 -34.78
CA MET A 1 23.23 -22.18 -34.46
C MET A 1 22.91 -20.98 -35.34
N SER A 2 22.11 -21.19 -36.39
CA SER A 2 21.87 -20.20 -37.45
C SER A 2 20.97 -19.08 -36.96
N ASP A 3 21.50 -17.86 -36.90
CA ASP A 3 20.72 -16.64 -36.75
C ASP A 3 19.88 -16.43 -38.01
N VAL A 4 18.64 -16.92 -37.97
CA VAL A 4 17.63 -16.63 -38.98
C VAL A 4 17.22 -15.18 -38.79
N ARG A 5 17.86 -14.27 -39.53
CA ARG A 5 17.43 -12.86 -39.63
C ARG A 5 16.01 -12.84 -40.18
N LYS A 6 15.03 -12.63 -39.29
CA LYS A 6 13.63 -12.45 -39.67
C LYS A 6 13.52 -11.34 -40.71
N SER A 7 12.71 -11.57 -41.74
CA SER A 7 12.50 -10.58 -42.78
C SER A 7 11.82 -9.34 -42.19
N LEU A 8 12.05 -8.17 -42.80
CA LEU A 8 11.45 -6.91 -42.37
C LEU A 8 9.90 -6.98 -42.37
N ALA A 9 9.33 -7.80 -43.26
CA ALA A 9 7.90 -8.11 -43.31
C ALA A 9 7.41 -8.95 -42.12
N GLU A 10 8.20 -9.90 -41.62
CA GLU A 10 7.86 -10.68 -40.43
C GLU A 10 7.90 -9.81 -39.17
N HIS A 11 8.90 -8.93 -39.04
CA HIS A 11 8.94 -7.95 -37.96
C HIS A 11 7.72 -7.03 -37.94
N GLN A 12 7.28 -6.56 -39.12
CA GLN A 12 6.07 -5.73 -39.22
C GLN A 12 4.79 -6.50 -38.87
N ARG A 13 4.70 -7.79 -39.20
CA ARG A 13 3.55 -8.65 -38.83
C ARG A 13 3.51 -8.91 -37.33
N ASP A 14 4.66 -9.23 -36.72
CA ASP A 14 4.79 -9.45 -35.28
C ASP A 14 4.42 -8.18 -34.50
N GLU A 15 4.89 -7.01 -34.94
CA GLU A 15 4.56 -5.74 -34.30
C GLU A 15 3.08 -5.37 -34.45
N ARG A 16 2.47 -5.58 -35.63
CA ARG A 16 1.02 -5.38 -35.83
C ARG A 16 0.19 -6.27 -34.91
N ARG A 17 0.61 -7.52 -34.71
CA ARG A 17 -0.06 -8.46 -33.80
C ARG A 17 0.07 -8.00 -32.34
N ARG A 18 1.25 -7.53 -31.93
CA ARG A 18 1.50 -6.97 -30.59
C ARG A 18 0.61 -5.76 -30.31
N VAL A 19 0.59 -4.80 -31.25
CA VAL A 19 -0.22 -3.57 -31.14
C VAL A 19 -1.71 -3.90 -31.12
N LYS A 20 -2.18 -4.82 -31.96
CA LYS A 20 -3.57 -5.26 -31.96
C LYS A 20 -3.98 -5.85 -30.60
N ASN A 21 -3.17 -6.74 -30.03
CA ASN A 21 -3.44 -7.33 -28.72
C ASN A 21 -3.45 -6.27 -27.61
N LEU A 22 -2.57 -5.26 -27.68
CA LEU A 22 -2.54 -4.15 -26.72
C LEU A 22 -3.84 -3.32 -26.80
N LEU A 23 -4.28 -2.97 -28.01
CA LEU A 23 -5.51 -2.20 -28.25
C LEU A 23 -6.76 -2.96 -27.83
N GLU A 24 -6.80 -4.28 -28.04
CA GLU A 24 -7.91 -5.14 -27.60
C GLU A 24 -7.98 -5.20 -26.06
N ARG A 25 -6.83 -5.28 -25.39
CA ARG A 25 -6.76 -5.22 -23.93
C ARG A 25 -7.25 -3.88 -23.39
N ASP A 26 -6.78 -2.77 -23.96
CA ASP A 26 -7.18 -1.42 -23.54
C ASP A 26 -8.68 -1.16 -23.78
N ARG A 27 -9.26 -1.70 -24.86
CA ARG A 27 -10.72 -1.64 -25.09
C ARG A 27 -11.49 -2.43 -24.04
N ALA A 28 -11.05 -3.64 -23.72
CA ALA A 28 -11.68 -4.47 -22.69
C ALA A 28 -11.55 -3.84 -21.29
N ASP A 29 -10.43 -3.20 -20.98
CA ASP A 29 -10.22 -2.46 -19.73
C ASP A 29 -11.12 -1.22 -19.67
N ARG A 30 -11.30 -0.49 -20.79
CA ARG A 30 -12.18 0.69 -20.86
C ARG A 30 -13.65 0.33 -20.64
N ILE A 31 -14.12 -0.78 -21.21
CA ILE A 31 -15.50 -1.26 -21.00
C ILE A 31 -15.69 -1.64 -19.53
N ARG A 32 -14.76 -2.41 -18.95
CA ARG A 32 -14.81 -2.77 -17.52
C ARG A 32 -14.80 -1.55 -16.59
N GLU A 33 -14.01 -0.53 -16.88
CA GLU A 33 -13.99 0.72 -16.12
C GLU A 33 -15.28 1.54 -16.26
N HIS A 34 -15.87 1.55 -17.46
CA HIS A 34 -17.17 2.18 -17.69
C HIS A 34 -18.27 1.48 -16.88
N ASP A 35 -18.31 0.15 -16.95
CA ASP A 35 -19.28 -0.67 -16.22
C ASP A 35 -19.07 -0.52 -14.71
N ARG A 36 -17.82 -0.43 -14.24
CA ARG A 36 -17.50 -0.12 -12.83
C ARG A 36 -18.14 1.19 -12.37
N LYS A 37 -17.98 2.26 -13.16
CA LYS A 37 -18.55 3.57 -12.83
C LYS A 37 -20.07 3.57 -12.85
N ALA A 38 -20.68 2.83 -13.76
CA ALA A 38 -22.13 2.66 -13.82
C ALA A 38 -22.65 1.95 -12.56
N SER A 39 -22.03 0.84 -12.16
CA SER A 39 -22.40 0.13 -10.92
C SER A 39 -22.17 0.97 -9.67
N GLU A 40 -21.10 1.77 -9.60
CA GLU A 40 -20.84 2.70 -8.48
C GLU A 40 -21.96 3.76 -8.35
N LEU A 41 -22.46 4.28 -9.48
CA LEU A 41 -23.57 5.24 -9.53
C LEU A 41 -24.90 4.61 -9.09
N GLU A 42 -25.22 3.41 -9.56
CA GLU A 42 -26.46 2.71 -9.18
C GLU A 42 -26.51 2.38 -7.68
N VAL A 43 -25.37 2.06 -7.08
CA VAL A 43 -25.25 1.85 -5.63
C VAL A 43 -25.44 3.16 -4.87
N ALA A 44 -24.90 4.28 -5.36
CA ALA A 44 -25.10 5.59 -4.76
C ALA A 44 -26.57 6.06 -4.84
N GLU A 45 -27.29 5.65 -5.90
CA GLU A 45 -28.71 5.96 -6.11
C GLU A 45 -29.68 5.00 -5.39
N GLY A 46 -29.19 3.92 -4.77
CA GLY A 46 -30.00 3.00 -3.96
C GLY A 46 -30.95 2.10 -4.76
N LYS A 47 -30.73 1.92 -6.07
CA LYS A 47 -31.49 0.98 -6.91
C LYS A 47 -30.80 -0.37 -6.96
N PHE A 48 -31.28 -1.33 -6.18
CA PHE A 48 -30.71 -2.69 -6.11
C PHE A 48 -31.51 -3.68 -6.99
N VAL A 49 -31.47 -3.51 -8.32
CA VAL A 49 -32.22 -4.40 -9.24
C VAL A 49 -31.46 -5.70 -9.54
N ASN A 50 -30.12 -5.70 -9.44
CA ASN A 50 -29.30 -6.91 -9.55
C ASN A 50 -28.07 -6.82 -8.64
N LEU A 51 -28.12 -7.41 -7.45
CA LEU A 51 -26.94 -7.48 -6.57
C LEU A 51 -25.73 -8.15 -7.26
N ALA A 52 -25.95 -8.99 -8.28
CA ALA A 52 -24.89 -9.66 -9.03
C ALA A 52 -24.04 -8.69 -9.87
N ASP A 53 -24.61 -7.64 -10.46
CA ASP A 53 -23.90 -6.66 -11.30
C ASP A 53 -23.22 -5.55 -10.48
N THR A 54 -23.59 -5.42 -9.20
CA THR A 54 -22.91 -4.52 -8.25
C THR A 54 -21.64 -5.12 -7.65
N VAL A 55 -21.38 -6.42 -7.86
CA VAL A 55 -20.16 -7.08 -7.38
C VAL A 55 -19.02 -6.79 -8.34
N THR A 56 -18.22 -5.80 -7.99
CA THR A 56 -17.00 -5.45 -8.70
C THR A 56 -15.91 -6.49 -8.47
N GLU A 57 -15.36 -7.02 -9.55
CA GLU A 57 -14.20 -7.90 -9.50
C GLU A 57 -12.96 -7.12 -9.00
N PRO A 58 -12.15 -7.69 -8.09
CA PRO A 58 -10.96 -7.02 -7.59
C PRO A 58 -9.98 -6.78 -8.74
N THR A 59 -9.42 -5.57 -8.82
CA THR A 59 -8.41 -5.27 -9.84
C THR A 59 -7.20 -6.20 -9.69
N PRO A 60 -6.48 -6.49 -10.79
CA PRO A 60 -5.28 -7.33 -10.75
C PRO A 60 -4.24 -6.84 -9.74
N GLU A 61 -4.14 -5.52 -9.57
CA GLU A 61 -3.24 -4.88 -8.62
C GLU A 61 -3.57 -5.20 -7.15
N TRP A 62 -4.86 -5.27 -6.79
CA TRP A 62 -5.29 -5.61 -5.43
C TRP A 62 -5.06 -7.08 -5.13
N THR A 63 -5.33 -7.93 -6.12
CA THR A 63 -5.08 -9.38 -6.03
C THR A 63 -3.58 -9.66 -5.87
N ALA A 64 -2.73 -8.95 -6.61
CA ALA A 64 -1.27 -9.07 -6.51
C ALA A 64 -0.72 -8.64 -5.13
N LYS A 65 -1.32 -7.61 -4.51
CA LYS A 65 -0.95 -7.14 -3.16
C LYS A 65 -1.48 -8.03 -2.04
N GLY A 66 -2.49 -8.84 -2.31
CA GLY A 66 -3.16 -9.65 -1.29
C GLY A 66 -4.09 -8.83 -0.38
N ASP A 67 -4.56 -7.68 -0.88
CA ASP A 67 -5.40 -6.71 -0.16
C ASP A 67 -6.89 -7.11 -0.16
N VAL A 68 -7.18 -8.39 -0.40
CA VAL A 68 -8.47 -8.84 -0.90
C VAL A 68 -8.95 -9.99 -0.01
N ARG A 69 -10.10 -9.81 0.66
CA ARG A 69 -10.72 -10.86 1.51
C ARG A 69 -12.11 -11.25 1.02
N PRO A 70 -12.41 -12.55 0.88
CA PRO A 70 -13.75 -13.00 0.51
C PRO A 70 -14.75 -12.50 1.55
N TYR A 71 -15.80 -11.87 1.06
CA TYR A 71 -16.92 -11.33 1.82
C TYR A 71 -18.20 -11.85 1.19
N THR A 72 -19.06 -12.43 2.00
CA THR A 72 -20.41 -12.83 1.57
C THR A 72 -21.37 -11.84 2.21
N PRO A 73 -22.02 -10.96 1.43
CA PRO A 73 -23.01 -10.05 2.01
C PRO A 73 -24.14 -10.84 2.65
N ARG A 74 -24.67 -10.36 3.79
CA ARG A 74 -25.87 -10.93 4.41
C ARG A 74 -27.04 -10.66 3.48
N GLN A 75 -27.60 -11.71 2.89
CA GLN A 75 -28.77 -11.61 2.04
C GLN A 75 -30.04 -11.55 2.91
N PRO A 76 -31.06 -10.77 2.52
CA PRO A 76 -32.40 -10.94 3.08
C PRO A 76 -32.93 -12.34 2.74
N ASP A 77 -33.67 -12.94 3.67
CA ASP A 77 -34.12 -14.34 3.59
C ASP A 77 -34.73 -14.71 2.23
N GLY A 78 -34.27 -15.84 1.67
CA GLY A 78 -34.86 -16.46 0.47
C GLY A 78 -34.01 -16.42 -0.81
N THR A 79 -32.81 -15.84 -0.81
CA THR A 79 -31.92 -15.87 -1.99
C THR A 79 -30.87 -17.00 -1.86
N VAL A 80 -30.83 -17.90 -2.86
CA VAL A 80 -30.09 -19.18 -2.84
C VAL A 80 -28.64 -19.06 -3.33
N ARG A 81 -28.19 -17.86 -3.75
CA ARG A 81 -26.87 -17.71 -4.40
C ARG A 81 -25.88 -17.00 -3.48
N SER A 82 -24.99 -17.77 -2.85
CA SER A 82 -23.84 -17.23 -2.12
C SER A 82 -22.84 -16.61 -3.10
N ILE A 83 -22.89 -15.29 -3.29
CA ILE A 83 -21.90 -14.58 -4.09
C ILE A 83 -20.68 -14.29 -3.20
N SER A 84 -19.53 -14.87 -3.52
CA SER A 84 -18.26 -14.57 -2.84
C SER A 84 -17.67 -13.29 -3.42
N THR A 85 -17.80 -12.18 -2.69
CA THR A 85 -17.34 -10.86 -3.12
C THR A 85 -15.97 -10.48 -2.56
N VAL A 86 -15.29 -9.62 -3.30
CA VAL A 86 -13.98 -8.99 -3.09
C VAL A 86 -13.91 -7.77 -2.15
N ARG A 87 -13.60 -7.79 -0.84
CA ARG A 87 -13.40 -6.51 -0.09
C ARG A 87 -11.94 -6.09 0.07
N ARG A 88 -11.66 -4.79 -0.11
CA ARG A 88 -10.34 -4.19 0.16
C ARG A 88 -10.04 -4.20 1.66
N VAL A 89 -8.88 -4.71 2.04
CA VAL A 89 -8.38 -4.66 3.42
C VAL A 89 -7.83 -3.26 3.68
N VAL A 90 -8.60 -2.45 4.40
CA VAL A 90 -8.19 -1.09 4.80
C VAL A 90 -7.36 -1.10 6.09
N THR A 91 -7.49 -2.17 6.90
CA THR A 91 -6.85 -2.27 8.21
C THR A 91 -5.32 -2.46 8.08
N PRO A 92 -4.49 -1.59 8.67
CA PRO A 92 -3.04 -1.72 8.65
C PRO A 92 -2.56 -3.07 9.20
N MET A 93 -1.44 -3.56 8.69
CA MET A 93 -0.91 -4.85 9.15
C MET A 93 -0.62 -4.91 10.67
N PRO A 94 -0.07 -3.88 11.33
CA PRO A 94 0.12 -3.89 12.79
C PRO A 94 -1.18 -4.14 13.57
N VAL A 95 -2.29 -3.49 13.17
CA VAL A 95 -3.60 -3.66 13.81
C VAL A 95 -4.11 -5.10 13.65
N ARG A 96 -3.91 -5.68 12.47
CA ARG A 96 -4.28 -7.08 12.21
C ARG A 96 -3.47 -8.06 13.07
N LEU A 97 -2.18 -7.79 13.27
CA LEU A 97 -1.32 -8.62 14.12
C LEU A 97 -1.74 -8.53 15.58
N TYR A 98 -2.06 -7.33 16.06
CA TYR A 98 -2.60 -7.11 17.40
C TYR A 98 -3.91 -7.85 17.63
N ARG A 99 -4.90 -7.67 16.74
CA ARG A 99 -6.20 -8.40 16.80
C ARG A 99 -6.05 -9.92 16.78
N SER A 100 -4.96 -10.43 16.19
CA SER A 100 -4.64 -11.87 16.18
C SER A 100 -3.83 -12.35 17.37
N GLY A 101 -3.52 -11.48 18.35
CA GLY A 101 -2.70 -11.79 19.52
C GLY A 101 -1.22 -12.05 19.22
N ARG A 102 -0.71 -11.58 18.07
CA ARG A 102 0.67 -11.85 17.64
C ARG A 102 1.68 -10.82 18.10
N ILE A 103 1.22 -9.63 18.45
CA ILE A 103 2.01 -8.52 19.01
C ILE A 103 1.23 -7.90 20.17
N THR A 104 1.93 -7.24 21.09
CA THR A 104 1.30 -6.50 22.18
C THR A 104 0.67 -5.19 21.68
N GLU A 105 -0.13 -4.55 22.55
CA GLU A 105 -0.74 -3.26 22.21
C GLU A 105 0.31 -2.17 21.98
N ASP A 106 1.32 -2.09 22.86
CA ASP A 106 2.40 -1.10 22.74
C ASP A 106 3.17 -1.30 21.45
N GLN A 107 3.51 -2.54 21.10
CA GLN A 107 4.15 -2.87 19.82
C GLN A 107 3.30 -2.39 18.63
N ALA A 108 1.97 -2.52 18.71
CA ALA A 108 1.08 -2.06 17.66
C ALA A 108 1.03 -0.53 17.56
N ARG A 109 0.90 0.18 18.71
CA ARG A 109 0.92 1.65 18.77
C ARG A 109 2.23 2.22 18.22
N VAL A 110 3.36 1.64 18.60
CA VAL A 110 4.68 2.05 18.12
C VAL A 110 4.83 1.81 16.61
N CYS A 111 4.35 0.68 16.09
CA CYS A 111 4.37 0.45 14.64
C CYS A 111 3.51 1.47 13.87
N LEU A 112 2.34 1.85 14.42
CA LEU A 112 1.50 2.88 13.81
C LEU A 112 2.16 4.26 13.87
N TRP A 113 2.82 4.59 14.97
CA TRP A 113 3.57 5.82 15.11
C TRP A 113 4.75 5.88 14.15
N TYR A 114 5.48 4.78 14.00
CA TYR A 114 6.56 4.63 13.03
C TYR A 114 6.08 4.94 11.61
N ARG A 115 4.92 4.42 11.23
CA ARG A 115 4.29 4.71 9.93
C ARG A 115 3.89 6.18 9.80
N LEU A 116 3.27 6.75 10.82
CA LEU A 116 2.86 8.15 10.82
C LEU A 116 4.06 9.09 10.69
N LEU A 117 5.18 8.78 11.37
CA LEU A 117 6.44 9.50 11.21
C LEU A 117 7.00 9.38 9.79
N TYR A 118 6.94 8.19 9.19
CA TYR A 118 7.34 8.00 7.79
C TYR A 118 6.52 8.86 6.83
N ASP A 119 5.20 8.91 7.03
CA ASP A 119 4.29 9.73 6.22
C ASP A 119 4.55 11.23 6.44
N LYS A 120 4.71 11.69 7.69
CA LYS A 120 5.05 13.08 8.03
C LYS A 120 6.41 13.50 7.48
N ALA A 121 7.38 12.59 7.49
CA ALA A 121 8.71 12.82 6.96
C ALA A 121 8.72 13.01 5.43
N CYS A 122 7.59 12.78 4.75
CA CYS A 122 7.42 12.93 3.30
C CYS A 122 8.42 12.14 2.45
N LEU A 123 9.02 11.08 3.01
CA LEU A 123 10.04 10.25 2.36
C LEU A 123 9.47 9.37 1.23
N GLY A 124 8.14 9.22 1.17
CA GLY A 124 7.43 8.46 0.14
C GLY A 124 7.12 9.21 -1.16
N GLY A 125 7.68 10.41 -1.37
CA GLY A 125 7.52 11.16 -2.63
C GLY A 125 6.09 11.62 -2.93
N ARG A 126 5.24 11.80 -1.91
CA ARG A 126 3.80 12.12 -2.04
C ARG A 126 3.49 13.61 -2.26
N TYR A 127 4.45 14.44 -2.66
CA TYR A 127 4.07 15.68 -3.30
C TYR A 127 3.58 15.36 -4.71
N SER A 128 2.26 15.23 -4.86
CA SER A 128 1.65 15.50 -6.15
C SER A 128 2.11 16.89 -6.56
N SER A 129 2.62 17.04 -7.78
CA SER A 129 2.99 18.33 -8.39
C SER A 129 1.90 19.40 -8.26
N SER A 130 0.66 19.00 -7.95
CA SER A 130 -0.48 19.88 -7.67
C SER A 130 -0.46 20.59 -6.31
N LYS A 131 0.31 20.15 -5.30
CA LYS A 131 0.41 20.80 -3.98
C LYS A 131 1.52 21.86 -3.86
N MET A 132 2.36 22.05 -4.89
CA MET A 132 3.23 23.23 -5.02
C MET A 132 2.46 24.43 -5.59
N LYS A 133 1.35 24.80 -4.95
CA LYS A 133 0.65 26.06 -5.22
C LYS A 133 0.56 26.86 -3.93
N ASP A 134 1.71 27.17 -3.36
CA ASP A 134 1.82 28.35 -2.52
C ASP A 134 2.41 29.48 -3.39
N PRO A 135 1.59 30.45 -3.85
CA PRO A 135 2.06 31.52 -4.74
C PRO A 135 2.97 32.52 -4.02
N SER A 136 3.17 32.38 -2.70
CA SER A 136 4.07 33.25 -1.94
C SER A 136 5.57 32.94 -2.15
N LEU A 137 5.92 31.76 -2.68
CA LEU A 137 7.31 31.35 -2.97
C LEU A 137 7.70 31.51 -4.45
N SER A 138 6.76 31.85 -5.34
CA SER A 138 6.96 31.81 -6.80
C SER A 138 7.46 33.11 -7.42
N ALA A 139 8.15 33.99 -6.67
CA ALA A 139 8.67 35.24 -7.23
C ALA A 139 10.16 35.22 -7.60
N ARG A 140 10.96 34.20 -7.20
CA ARG A 140 12.42 34.24 -7.44
C ARG A 140 13.16 32.93 -7.77
N ALA A 141 12.50 31.81 -8.06
CA ALA A 141 13.21 30.61 -8.51
C ALA A 141 13.40 30.60 -10.04
N ARG A 142 14.23 31.51 -10.57
CA ARG A 142 14.92 31.31 -11.85
C ARG A 142 16.08 30.34 -11.59
N GLN A 143 16.08 29.19 -12.27
CA GLN A 143 17.10 28.13 -12.24
C GLN A 143 17.35 27.49 -10.86
N GLY A 144 16.85 26.27 -10.67
CA GLY A 144 17.24 25.43 -9.55
C GLY A 144 16.24 24.33 -9.32
N ASP A 145 16.62 23.10 -9.64
CA ASP A 145 15.95 21.90 -9.15
C ASP A 145 15.71 22.06 -7.65
N SER A 146 14.45 22.25 -7.28
CA SER A 146 14.03 22.15 -5.89
C SER A 146 14.21 20.68 -5.52
N TYR A 147 15.36 20.38 -4.90
CA TYR A 147 15.67 19.06 -4.37
C TYR A 147 14.52 18.65 -3.44
N GLY A 148 13.64 17.76 -3.89
CA GLY A 148 12.57 17.13 -3.09
C GLY A 148 13.08 16.30 -1.90
N TYR A 149 14.36 16.44 -1.58
CA TYR A 149 15.10 15.81 -0.50
C TYR A 149 15.28 16.71 0.72
N MET A 150 14.98 18.01 0.65
CA MET A 150 15.04 18.89 1.83
C MET A 150 13.68 19.02 2.52
N PRO A 151 13.61 18.97 3.87
CA PRO A 151 12.37 19.24 4.59
C PRO A 151 11.95 20.70 4.37
N THR A 152 10.67 20.90 4.12
CA THR A 152 10.08 22.22 3.85
C THR A 152 9.58 22.90 5.11
N THR A 153 9.22 22.11 6.14
CA THR A 153 8.73 22.58 7.44
C THR A 153 9.60 22.05 8.57
N MET A 154 9.59 22.75 9.71
CA MET A 154 10.30 22.31 10.92
C MET A 154 9.78 20.94 11.41
N ASP A 155 8.46 20.76 11.39
CA ASP A 155 7.80 19.50 11.73
C ASP A 155 8.26 18.33 10.84
N GLU A 156 8.44 18.56 9.54
CA GLU A 156 8.97 17.54 8.61
C GLU A 156 10.43 17.21 8.93
N ALA A 157 11.24 18.22 9.26
CA ALA A 157 12.64 18.02 9.65
C ALA A 157 12.76 17.20 10.93
N ASP A 158 11.93 17.50 11.93
CA ASP A 158 11.88 16.76 13.20
C ASP A 158 11.36 15.35 12.98
N ALA A 159 10.29 15.15 12.21
CA ALA A 159 9.79 13.83 11.85
C ALA A 159 10.86 12.98 11.15
N ARG A 160 11.64 13.55 10.22
CA ARG A 160 12.77 12.87 9.56
C ARG A 160 13.90 12.53 10.53
N ARG A 161 14.17 13.39 11.51
CA ARG A 161 15.19 13.13 12.54
C ARG A 161 14.75 11.98 13.44
N THR A 162 13.53 12.05 13.98
CA THR A 162 12.95 11.01 14.84
C THR A 162 12.83 9.68 14.11
N PHE A 163 12.37 9.69 12.85
CA PHE A 163 12.27 8.48 12.04
C PHE A 163 13.63 7.80 11.82
N ARG A 164 14.70 8.58 11.59
CA ARG A 164 16.06 8.04 11.48
C ARG A 164 16.53 7.41 12.79
N LEU A 165 16.32 8.10 13.92
CA LEU A 165 16.68 7.58 15.25
C LEU A 165 15.97 6.26 15.56
N LEU A 166 14.68 6.15 15.26
CA LEU A 166 13.93 4.91 15.43
C LEU A 166 14.47 3.79 14.54
N ARG A 167 14.76 4.11 13.27
CA ARG A 167 15.26 3.12 12.31
C ARG A 167 16.64 2.60 12.69
N GLU A 168 17.47 3.40 13.35
CA GLU A 168 18.77 3.00 13.91
C GLU A 168 18.64 1.97 15.04
N GLN A 169 17.54 1.97 15.79
CA GLN A 169 17.30 0.97 16.84
C GLN A 169 16.96 -0.41 16.29
N ILE A 170 16.39 -0.46 15.09
CA ILE A 170 16.02 -1.72 14.45
C ILE A 170 17.29 -2.39 13.93
N THR A 171 17.44 -3.69 14.23
CA THR A 171 18.56 -4.48 13.69
C THR A 171 18.66 -4.36 12.17
N SER A 172 19.81 -3.91 11.66
CA SER A 172 19.98 -3.46 10.27
C SER A 172 19.56 -4.49 9.22
N PHE A 173 19.80 -5.78 9.50
CA PHE A 173 19.41 -6.88 8.62
C PHE A 173 17.88 -7.02 8.46
N TYR A 174 17.11 -6.63 9.48
CA TYR A 174 15.65 -6.76 9.51
C TYR A 174 14.91 -5.46 9.18
N ILE A 175 15.60 -4.33 8.99
CA ILE A 175 14.98 -3.04 8.63
C ILE A 175 14.08 -3.19 7.40
N ARG A 176 14.61 -3.72 6.29
CA ARG A 176 13.83 -3.90 5.05
C ARG A 176 12.63 -4.83 5.23
N PHE A 177 12.77 -5.85 6.08
CA PHE A 177 11.66 -6.74 6.42
C PHE A 177 10.58 -5.99 7.18
N PHE A 178 10.98 -5.23 8.20
CA PHE A 178 10.09 -4.47 9.06
C PHE A 178 9.35 -3.37 8.29
N ASP A 179 10.07 -2.58 7.50
CA ASP A 179 9.54 -1.51 6.65
C ASP A 179 8.42 -2.04 5.74
N VAL A 180 8.65 -3.17 5.07
CA VAL A 180 7.66 -3.75 4.14
C VAL A 180 6.41 -4.26 4.85
N VAL A 181 6.52 -4.68 6.12
CA VAL A 181 5.33 -5.07 6.90
C VAL A 181 4.55 -3.86 7.40
N VAL A 182 5.24 -2.82 7.89
CA VAL A 182 4.61 -1.69 8.58
C VAL A 182 4.17 -0.58 7.61
N LEU A 183 5.02 -0.26 6.62
CA LEU A 183 4.80 0.83 5.67
C LEU A 183 4.01 0.36 4.44
N ASP A 184 4.36 -0.79 3.87
CA ASP A 184 3.73 -1.33 2.65
C ASP A 184 2.53 -2.25 2.93
N ASP A 185 2.17 -2.46 4.19
CA ASP A 185 1.11 -3.38 4.63
C ASP A 185 1.23 -4.83 4.11
N ALA A 186 2.43 -5.26 3.72
CA ALA A 186 2.63 -6.59 3.18
C ALA A 186 2.49 -7.66 4.28
N SER A 187 1.94 -8.82 3.92
CA SER A 187 1.92 -9.95 4.85
C SER A 187 3.35 -10.36 5.24
N MET A 188 3.53 -10.82 6.49
CA MET A 188 4.84 -11.28 7.00
C MET A 188 5.51 -12.33 6.08
N LYS A 189 4.73 -13.19 5.41
CA LYS A 189 5.28 -14.19 4.46
C LYS A 189 5.82 -13.56 3.18
N ILE A 190 5.15 -12.52 2.67
CA ILE A 190 5.59 -11.76 1.49
C ILE A 190 6.83 -10.94 1.85
N ALA A 191 6.77 -10.21 2.96
CA ALA A 191 7.88 -9.41 3.46
C ALA A 191 9.13 -10.26 3.73
N ALA A 192 8.99 -11.44 4.33
CA ALA A 192 10.12 -12.34 4.58
C ALA A 192 10.81 -12.80 3.30
N ARG A 193 10.04 -13.12 2.24
CA ARG A 193 10.61 -13.44 0.93
C ARG A 193 11.35 -12.25 0.32
N TYR A 194 10.74 -11.06 0.39
CA TYR A 194 11.32 -9.84 -0.17
C TYR A 194 12.63 -9.44 0.52
N ALA A 195 12.68 -9.56 1.84
CA ALA A 195 13.85 -9.24 2.65
C ALA A 195 14.81 -10.43 2.86
N ARG A 196 14.60 -11.57 2.17
CA ARG A 196 15.43 -12.80 2.28
C ARG A 196 15.58 -13.30 3.73
N CYS A 197 14.55 -13.12 4.56
CA CYS A 197 14.52 -13.59 5.94
C CYS A 197 14.03 -15.04 6.02
N ARG A 198 14.60 -15.86 6.92
CA ARG A 198 14.20 -17.27 7.08
C ARG A 198 12.80 -17.36 7.70
N ASN A 199 11.89 -18.04 6.99
CA ASN A 199 10.45 -18.10 7.33
C ASN A 199 10.11 -18.65 8.72
N SER A 200 10.94 -19.53 9.29
CA SER A 200 10.64 -20.23 10.54
C SER A 200 10.55 -19.33 11.78
N ARG A 201 11.12 -18.12 11.74
CA ARG A 201 11.17 -17.20 12.90
C ARG A 201 10.63 -15.80 12.61
N VAL A 202 9.90 -15.62 11.52
CA VAL A 202 9.49 -14.29 11.03
C VAL A 202 8.66 -13.51 12.06
N ALA A 203 7.68 -14.16 12.70
CA ALA A 203 6.85 -13.50 13.70
C ALA A 203 7.63 -13.14 14.99
N ALA A 204 8.59 -13.96 15.38
CA ALA A 204 9.45 -13.66 16.53
C ALA A 204 10.41 -12.50 16.23
N ARG A 205 10.98 -12.46 15.00
CA ARG A 205 11.82 -11.34 14.56
C ARG A 205 11.05 -10.04 14.43
N PHE A 206 9.83 -10.08 13.89
CA PHE A 206 8.96 -8.91 13.84
C PHE A 206 8.70 -8.35 15.24
N ARG A 207 8.32 -9.22 16.19
CA ARG A 207 8.15 -8.84 17.60
C ARG A 207 9.41 -8.24 18.20
N GLN A 208 10.57 -8.85 17.94
CA GLN A 208 11.85 -8.32 18.43
C GLN A 208 12.12 -6.90 17.90
N CYS A 209 11.90 -6.65 16.60
CA CYS A 209 12.07 -5.31 16.03
C CYS A 209 11.07 -4.30 16.61
N ALA A 210 9.81 -4.69 16.77
CA ALA A 210 8.80 -3.83 17.40
C ALA A 210 9.17 -3.53 18.87
N GLN A 211 9.68 -4.53 19.60
CA GLN A 211 10.11 -4.36 20.99
C GLN A 211 11.30 -3.41 21.11
N GLN A 212 12.29 -3.47 20.20
CA GLN A 212 13.40 -2.52 20.17
C GLN A 212 12.93 -1.06 20.08
N LEU A 213 11.86 -0.82 19.31
CA LEU A 213 11.27 0.51 19.23
C LEU A 213 10.54 0.88 20.53
N VAL A 214 9.75 -0.03 21.10
CA VAL A 214 9.06 0.17 22.39
C VAL A 214 10.09 0.52 23.48
N ASP A 215 11.14 -0.29 23.62
CA ASP A 215 12.20 -0.08 24.61
C ASP A 215 12.86 1.29 24.44
N PHE A 216 13.11 1.72 23.18
CA PHE A 216 13.67 3.04 22.89
C PHE A 216 12.72 4.17 23.29
N ILE A 217 11.42 4.02 23.01
CA ILE A 217 10.41 5.02 23.36
C ILE A 217 10.28 5.16 24.87
N GLU A 218 10.24 4.03 25.59
CA GLU A 218 10.19 4.02 27.06
C GLU A 218 11.45 4.63 27.68
N GLN A 219 12.64 4.34 27.12
CA GLN A 219 13.90 4.91 27.59
C GLN A 219 14.01 6.42 27.38
N ASN A 220 13.34 6.97 26.36
CA ASN A 220 13.39 8.39 26.03
C ASN A 220 12.12 9.15 26.48
N ASP A 221 11.23 8.49 27.22
CA ASP A 221 9.97 9.05 27.72
C ASP A 221 9.14 9.76 26.64
N ILE A 222 9.04 9.11 25.46
CA ILE A 222 8.33 9.69 24.32
C ILE A 222 6.85 9.32 24.40
N GLU A 223 6.00 10.32 24.57
CA GLU A 223 4.55 10.12 24.57
C GLU A 223 4.01 9.81 23.16
N ILE A 224 3.25 8.71 23.04
CA ILE A 224 2.59 8.29 21.80
C ILE A 224 1.08 8.33 21.98
N ASP A 225 0.46 9.38 21.45
CA ASP A 225 -0.99 9.51 21.41
C ASP A 225 -1.55 8.96 20.08
N ILE A 226 -1.72 7.63 20.02
CA ILE A 226 -2.37 6.97 18.88
C ILE A 226 -3.52 6.09 19.41
N PRO A 227 -4.78 6.49 19.17
CA PRO A 227 -5.93 5.70 19.61
C PRO A 227 -6.07 4.41 18.78
N MET A 228 -6.07 3.26 19.45
CA MET A 228 -6.25 1.94 18.82
C MET A 228 -7.71 1.63 18.45
N ASN A 229 -8.67 2.37 19.01
CA ASN A 229 -10.11 2.05 18.91
C ASN A 229 -10.74 2.40 17.54
N ASN A 230 -10.06 3.17 16.69
CA ASN A 230 -10.62 3.71 15.45
C ASN A 230 -10.01 3.11 14.15
N LEU A 231 -9.26 1.99 14.22
CA LEU A 231 -8.50 1.40 13.09
C LEU A 231 -8.89 -0.03 12.70
#